data_AF-A0A9E3SBU9-F1
#
_entry.id   AF-A0A9E3SBU9-F1
#
_cell.length_a   1.000
_cell.length_b   1.000
_cell.length_c   1.000
_cell.angle_alpha   90.00
_cell.angle_beta   90.00
_cell.angle_gamma   90.00
#
_symmetry.space_group_name_H-M   'P 1'
#
loop_
_entity.id
_entity.type
_entity.pdbx_description
1 polymer ?
#
loop_
_entity_poly.entity_id
_entity_poly.type
_entity_poly.pdbx_seq_one_letter_code
_entity_poly.pdbx_strand_id
1 'polypeptide(L)'
;MRARRAAAAVVAGLALLAAVGASGAPAKGKAAPPAASEEDLRLLRGRIERLEKELAQAEESRGEAAGALKASEKAVSEANRALFELAQSRRELEAQLAALGARGEAARGEIARQRALAERLLRVQYEQGGQDRLRLLLEGKDLATLSRQLAYYGYVQRARAESLAALRRGAEEVAALEAEAREKRAAIAENQAAQARESQRLEKEREARASALKRLAGQVARSKREIGRLKKDEERLTRLVEEI
;
A
#
# COMPACT_ATOMS: atom_id res chain seq x y z
N MET A 1 31.17 -13.31 35.61
CA MET A 1 31.71 -11.92 35.57
C MET A 1 30.49 -11.01 35.51
N ARG A 2 30.20 -10.02 36.38
CA ARG A 2 30.98 -8.99 37.14
C ARG A 2 31.62 -7.90 36.26
N ALA A 3 31.62 -6.66 36.80
CA ALA A 3 31.87 -5.33 36.19
C ALA A 3 30.69 -4.80 35.32
N ARG A 4 30.12 -3.58 35.47
CA ARG A 4 30.52 -2.18 35.86
C ARG A 4 30.81 -1.29 34.63
N ARG A 5 30.10 -0.15 34.43
CA ARG A 5 30.39 1.27 34.87
C ARG A 5 31.75 1.79 34.34
N ALA A 6 31.96 3.05 33.93
CA ALA A 6 31.31 4.37 34.10
C ALA A 6 31.49 5.22 32.80
N ALA A 7 30.79 6.30 32.43
CA ALA A 7 30.31 7.55 33.06
C ALA A 7 31.34 8.70 33.20
N ALA A 8 30.93 9.93 32.81
CA ALA A 8 31.56 11.25 33.01
C ALA A 8 30.41 12.29 33.13
N ALA A 9 30.28 13.10 34.19
CA ALA A 9 31.01 14.34 34.56
C ALA A 9 30.62 15.55 33.67
N VAL A 10 30.40 16.79 34.14
CA VAL A 10 30.87 17.59 35.31
C VAL A 10 29.66 18.30 36.00
N VAL A 11 29.52 18.65 37.31
CA VAL A 11 30.35 18.68 38.56
C VAL A 11 30.85 20.09 39.02
N ALA A 12 30.00 20.91 39.66
CA ALA A 12 30.31 22.01 40.63
C ALA A 12 29.00 22.65 41.18
N GLY A 13 28.82 23.10 42.44
CA GLY A 13 29.55 22.98 43.74
C GLY A 13 28.54 23.28 44.90
N LEU A 14 28.64 22.68 46.10
CA LEU A 14 29.33 23.21 47.31
C LEU A 14 28.88 24.63 47.74
N ALA A 15 28.51 24.96 49.00
CA ALA A 15 28.37 24.24 50.29
C ALA A 15 27.58 25.15 51.32
N LEU A 16 27.31 24.91 52.63
CA LEU A 16 27.49 23.83 53.63
C LEU A 16 26.57 24.10 54.88
N LEU A 17 26.57 23.20 55.89
CA LEU A 17 26.33 23.41 57.35
C LEU A 17 24.96 23.83 57.96
N ALA A 18 24.43 22.93 58.81
CA ALA A 18 23.93 23.12 60.20
C ALA A 18 22.75 24.07 60.57
N ALA A 19 22.07 23.93 61.72
CA ALA A 19 21.70 22.78 62.57
C ALA A 19 20.76 23.22 63.73
N VAL A 20 19.83 22.34 64.17
CA VAL A 20 19.08 22.36 65.46
C VAL A 20 18.15 23.56 65.75
N GLY A 21 16.99 23.28 66.37
CA GLY A 21 16.21 24.28 67.12
C GLY A 21 14.70 24.13 66.98
N ALA A 22 14.01 23.74 68.05
CA ALA A 22 12.55 23.71 68.11
C ALA A 22 12.05 24.51 69.33
N SER A 23 11.25 25.54 69.08
CA SER A 23 10.29 26.14 70.04
C SER A 23 9.29 27.01 69.27
N GLY A 24 8.15 27.35 69.87
CA GLY A 24 6.97 27.81 69.10
C GLY A 24 6.36 29.17 69.46
N ALA A 25 5.48 29.62 68.56
CA ALA A 25 4.52 30.72 68.70
C ALA A 25 5.09 32.16 68.84
N PRO A 26 4.27 33.23 68.64
CA PRO A 26 2.89 33.27 68.14
C PRO A 26 2.75 33.98 66.78
N ALA A 27 1.52 34.04 66.25
CA ALA A 27 1.24 34.71 64.98
C ALA A 27 1.32 36.26 65.06
N LYS A 28 1.99 36.86 64.07
CA LYS A 28 1.80 38.26 63.66
C LYS A 28 1.90 38.35 62.13
N GLY A 29 1.12 39.24 61.53
CA GLY A 29 1.19 39.57 60.11
C GLY A 29 0.57 38.53 59.16
N LYS A 30 -0.76 38.58 58.99
CA LYS A 30 -1.26 38.53 57.61
C LYS A 30 -0.66 39.75 56.92
N ALA A 31 0.30 39.55 56.01
CA ALA A 31 0.62 40.61 55.06
C ALA A 31 -0.68 40.94 54.32
N ALA A 32 -1.04 42.21 54.25
CA ALA A 32 -2.06 42.64 53.29
C ALA A 32 -1.61 42.22 51.89
N PRO A 33 -2.52 41.81 50.99
CA PRO A 33 -2.15 41.74 49.58
C PRO A 33 -1.57 43.10 49.15
N PRO A 34 -0.55 43.15 48.27
CA PRO A 34 -0.14 44.42 47.68
C PRO A 34 -1.38 45.08 47.07
N ALA A 35 -1.55 46.38 47.30
CA ALA A 35 -2.72 47.12 46.83
C ALA A 35 -2.85 46.92 45.32
N ALA A 36 -3.95 46.32 44.89
CA ALA A 36 -4.21 46.04 43.47
C ALA A 36 -4.30 47.37 42.74
N SER A 37 -3.39 47.63 41.79
CA SER A 37 -3.34 48.92 41.11
C SER A 37 -4.26 48.95 39.88
N GLU A 38 -4.74 50.14 39.53
CA GLU A 38 -5.38 50.34 38.22
C GLU A 38 -4.43 50.00 37.06
N GLU A 39 -3.12 50.17 37.24
CA GLU A 39 -2.11 49.75 36.24
C GLU A 39 -2.07 48.24 36.05
N ASP A 40 -2.15 47.43 37.11
CA ASP A 40 -2.23 45.96 37.02
C ASP A 40 -3.49 45.52 36.25
N LEU A 41 -4.64 46.13 36.55
CA LEU A 41 -5.89 45.90 35.80
C LEU A 41 -5.76 46.30 34.32
N ARG A 42 -5.12 47.44 34.04
CA ARG A 42 -4.93 47.95 32.67
C ARG A 42 -3.94 47.10 31.87
N LEU A 43 -2.87 46.63 32.50
CA LEU A 43 -1.92 45.67 31.94
C LEU A 43 -2.57 44.30 31.67
N LEU A 44 -3.43 43.84 32.57
CA LEU A 44 -4.16 42.59 32.43
C LEU A 44 -5.18 42.67 31.29
N ARG A 45 -5.99 43.73 31.22
CA ARG A 45 -6.92 44.00 30.10
C ARG A 45 -6.18 44.06 28.76
N GLY A 46 -5.10 44.83 28.68
CA GLY A 46 -4.22 44.89 27.51
C GLY A 46 -3.45 43.59 27.22
N ARG A 47 -3.53 42.56 28.07
CA ARG A 47 -3.02 41.20 27.82
C ARG A 47 -4.16 40.25 27.38
N ILE A 48 -5.37 40.43 27.92
CA ILE A 48 -6.58 39.75 27.46
C ILE A 48 -6.91 40.15 26.02
N GLU A 49 -6.93 41.44 25.68
CA GLU A 49 -7.16 41.91 24.29
C GLU A 49 -6.17 41.31 23.28
N ARG A 50 -4.89 41.18 23.66
CA ARG A 50 -3.87 40.54 22.83
C ARG A 50 -4.16 39.05 22.64
N LEU A 51 -4.47 38.33 23.70
CA LEU A 51 -4.80 36.90 23.62
C LEU A 51 -6.15 36.64 22.92
N GLU A 52 -7.10 37.58 22.94
CA GLU A 52 -8.34 37.50 22.16
C GLU A 52 -8.10 37.80 20.67
N LYS A 53 -7.18 38.70 20.32
CA LYS A 53 -6.68 38.85 18.94
C LYS A 53 -5.92 37.61 18.46
N GLU A 54 -5.04 37.04 19.29
CA GLU A 54 -4.35 35.78 18.99
C GLU A 54 -5.34 34.61 18.88
N LEU A 55 -6.42 34.58 19.66
CA LEU A 55 -7.49 33.59 19.52
C LEU A 55 -8.28 33.78 18.22
N ALA A 56 -8.59 35.03 17.83
CA ALA A 56 -9.26 35.32 16.57
C ALA A 56 -8.39 34.88 15.37
N GLN A 57 -7.10 35.20 15.38
CA GLN A 57 -6.14 34.70 14.38
C GLN A 57 -5.98 33.17 14.41
N ALA A 58 -6.12 32.53 15.58
CA ALA A 58 -6.13 31.08 15.69
C ALA A 58 -7.45 30.43 15.19
N GLU A 59 -8.59 31.12 15.29
CA GLU A 59 -9.87 30.71 14.68
C GLU A 59 -9.86 30.93 13.15
N GLU A 60 -9.17 31.96 12.64
CA GLU A 60 -8.91 32.16 11.21
C GLU A 60 -7.96 31.08 10.66
N SER A 61 -6.84 30.82 11.35
CA SER A 61 -5.92 29.69 11.08
C SER A 61 -6.62 28.33 11.17
N ARG A 62 -7.69 28.21 11.97
CA ARG A 62 -8.54 27.02 12.05
C ARG A 62 -9.44 26.86 10.81
N GLY A 63 -9.80 27.96 10.14
CA GLY A 63 -10.41 27.96 8.81
C GLY A 63 -9.46 27.42 7.74
N GLU A 64 -8.21 27.92 7.70
CA GLU A 64 -7.17 27.39 6.80
C GLU A 64 -6.89 25.90 7.07
N ALA A 65 -6.76 25.52 8.35
CA ALA A 65 -6.53 24.13 8.75
C ALA A 65 -7.73 23.22 8.41
N ALA A 66 -8.96 23.73 8.41
CA ALA A 66 -10.14 22.99 7.93
C ALA A 66 -10.11 22.83 6.39
N GLY A 67 -9.61 23.83 5.66
CA GLY A 67 -9.33 23.73 4.22
C GLY A 67 -8.29 22.66 3.90
N ALA A 68 -7.16 22.66 4.63
CA ALA A 68 -6.11 21.65 4.50
C ALA A 68 -6.58 20.24 4.90
N LEU A 69 -7.39 20.13 5.95
CA LEU A 69 -8.04 18.88 6.36
C LEU A 69 -8.94 18.33 5.24
N LYS A 70 -9.80 19.16 4.67
CA LYS A 70 -10.69 18.81 3.54
C LYS A 70 -9.91 18.40 2.29
N ALA A 71 -8.78 19.04 2.02
CA ALA A 71 -7.88 18.67 0.92
C ALA A 71 -7.26 17.28 1.14
N SER A 72 -6.75 16.98 2.33
CA SER A 72 -6.20 15.66 2.65
C SER A 72 -7.29 14.58 2.73
N GLU A 73 -8.50 14.89 3.21
CA GLU A 73 -9.64 13.97 3.15
C GLU A 73 -10.04 13.61 1.72
N LYS A 74 -9.99 14.59 0.79
CA LYS A 74 -10.17 14.34 -0.64
C LYS A 74 -9.04 13.47 -1.19
N ALA A 75 -7.77 13.79 -0.92
CA ALA A 75 -6.63 13.01 -1.38
C ALA A 75 -6.64 11.55 -0.86
N VAL A 76 -7.01 11.35 0.42
CA VAL A 76 -7.26 10.04 1.03
C VAL A 76 -8.37 9.30 0.30
N SER A 77 -9.48 9.97 -0.04
CA SER A 77 -10.60 9.34 -0.76
C SER A 77 -10.20 8.93 -2.19
N GLU A 78 -9.45 9.77 -2.89
CA GLU A 78 -8.91 9.49 -4.22
C GLU A 78 -7.92 8.32 -4.19
N ALA A 79 -7.02 8.26 -3.20
CA ALA A 79 -6.08 7.16 -3.03
C ALA A 79 -6.77 5.82 -2.71
N ASN A 80 -7.80 5.81 -1.85
CA ASN A 80 -8.59 4.60 -1.59
C ASN A 80 -9.34 4.13 -2.84
N ARG A 81 -9.85 5.06 -3.66
CA ARG A 81 -10.49 4.73 -4.94
C ARG A 81 -9.48 4.13 -5.94
N ALA A 82 -8.30 4.73 -6.10
CA ALA A 82 -7.26 4.21 -6.97
C ALA A 82 -6.78 2.81 -6.53
N LEU A 83 -6.65 2.57 -5.22
CA LEU A 83 -6.33 1.24 -4.68
C LEU A 83 -7.43 0.19 -4.95
N PHE A 84 -8.70 0.60 -4.95
CA PHE A 84 -9.83 -0.28 -5.31
C PHE A 84 -9.83 -0.62 -6.81
N GLU A 85 -9.67 0.38 -7.68
CA GLU A 85 -9.61 0.21 -9.14
C GLU A 85 -8.40 -0.65 -9.55
N LEU A 86 -7.23 -0.45 -8.94
CA LEU A 86 -6.06 -1.32 -9.09
C LEU A 86 -6.35 -2.76 -8.64
N ALA A 87 -7.01 -2.95 -7.50
CA ALA A 87 -7.36 -4.28 -6.99
C ALA A 87 -8.41 -5.02 -7.86
N GLN A 88 -9.31 -4.30 -8.54
CA GLN A 88 -10.19 -4.89 -9.57
C GLN A 88 -9.38 -5.30 -10.80
N SER A 89 -8.59 -4.39 -11.38
CA SER A 89 -7.71 -4.66 -12.52
C SER A 89 -6.79 -5.87 -12.28
N ARG A 90 -6.22 -6.01 -11.08
CA ARG A 90 -5.41 -7.17 -10.71
C ARG A 90 -6.19 -8.48 -10.78
N ARG A 91 -7.41 -8.53 -10.24
CA ARG A 91 -8.26 -9.74 -10.27
C ARG A 91 -8.62 -10.14 -11.71
N GLU A 92 -8.88 -9.16 -12.57
CA GLU A 92 -9.15 -9.39 -13.99
C GLU A 92 -7.92 -9.95 -14.72
N LEU A 93 -6.73 -9.40 -14.48
CA LEU A 93 -5.47 -9.91 -15.02
C LEU A 93 -5.13 -11.32 -14.51
N GLU A 94 -5.36 -11.60 -13.22
CA GLU A 94 -5.18 -12.93 -12.63
C GLU A 94 -6.16 -13.95 -13.22
N ALA A 95 -7.42 -13.57 -13.43
CA ALA A 95 -8.42 -14.43 -14.10
C ALA A 95 -8.08 -14.69 -15.57
N GLN A 96 -7.62 -13.68 -16.30
CA GLN A 96 -7.11 -13.83 -17.67
C GLN A 96 -5.91 -14.78 -17.72
N LEU A 97 -4.92 -14.60 -16.83
CA LEU A 97 -3.75 -15.46 -16.75
C LEU A 97 -4.11 -16.92 -16.41
N ALA A 98 -5.09 -17.14 -15.54
CA ALA A 98 -5.61 -18.48 -15.24
C ALA A 98 -6.30 -19.13 -16.46
N ALA A 99 -7.10 -18.36 -17.22
CA ALA A 99 -7.73 -18.83 -18.44
C ALA A 99 -6.72 -19.16 -19.55
N LEU A 100 -5.65 -18.37 -19.69
CA LEU A 100 -4.53 -18.66 -20.61
C LEU A 100 -3.78 -19.94 -20.20
N GLY A 101 -3.55 -20.14 -18.89
CA GLY A 101 -2.99 -21.39 -18.36
C GLY A 101 -3.84 -22.61 -18.72
N ALA A 102 -5.17 -22.54 -18.50
CA ALA A 102 -6.08 -23.63 -18.85
C ALA A 102 -6.11 -23.93 -20.36
N ARG A 103 -6.04 -22.91 -21.23
CA ARG A 103 -5.88 -23.09 -22.68
C ARG A 103 -4.55 -23.75 -23.04
N GLY A 104 -3.45 -23.32 -22.42
CA GLY A 104 -2.11 -23.88 -22.64
C GLY A 104 -2.04 -25.38 -22.30
N GLU A 105 -2.63 -25.80 -21.18
CA GLU A 105 -2.69 -27.23 -20.82
C GLU A 105 -3.63 -28.04 -21.73
N ALA A 106 -4.74 -27.46 -22.20
CA ALA A 106 -5.60 -28.11 -23.19
C ALA A 106 -4.86 -28.33 -24.53
N ALA A 107 -4.16 -27.30 -25.03
CA ALA A 107 -3.35 -27.38 -26.25
C ALA A 107 -2.19 -28.39 -26.10
N ARG A 108 -1.46 -28.37 -24.98
CA ARG A 108 -0.46 -29.40 -24.65
C ARG A 108 -1.05 -30.81 -24.61
N GLY A 109 -2.28 -30.97 -24.10
CA GLY A 109 -3.02 -32.23 -24.11
C GLY A 109 -3.32 -32.75 -25.52
N GLU A 110 -3.74 -31.88 -26.45
CA GLU A 110 -3.95 -32.26 -27.85
C GLU A 110 -2.64 -32.60 -28.57
N ILE A 111 -1.59 -31.82 -28.35
CA ILE A 111 -0.24 -32.10 -28.88
C ILE A 111 0.23 -33.48 -28.41
N ALA A 112 0.03 -33.82 -27.13
CA ALA A 112 0.37 -35.14 -26.59
C ALA A 112 -0.46 -36.27 -27.23
N ARG A 113 -1.77 -36.08 -27.44
CA ARG A 113 -2.64 -37.04 -28.15
C ARG A 113 -2.17 -37.28 -29.59
N GLN A 114 -1.93 -36.22 -30.34
CA GLN A 114 -1.47 -36.27 -31.73
C GLN A 114 -0.08 -36.91 -31.86
N ARG A 115 0.83 -36.57 -30.93
CA ARG A 115 2.18 -37.15 -30.86
C ARG A 115 2.13 -38.66 -30.59
N ALA A 116 1.34 -39.11 -29.62
CA ALA A 116 1.19 -40.54 -29.32
C ALA A 116 0.60 -41.34 -30.50
N LEU A 117 -0.30 -40.72 -31.29
CA LEU A 117 -0.81 -41.29 -32.53
C LEU A 117 0.27 -41.38 -33.62
N ALA A 118 1.07 -40.32 -33.79
CA ALA A 118 2.20 -40.32 -34.73
C ALA A 118 3.27 -41.35 -34.37
N GLU A 119 3.64 -41.48 -33.09
CA GLU A 119 4.60 -42.47 -32.59
C GLU A 119 4.12 -43.91 -32.84
N ARG A 120 2.82 -44.21 -32.65
CA ARG A 120 2.22 -45.50 -33.03
C ARG A 120 2.30 -45.76 -34.53
N LEU A 121 1.95 -44.77 -35.36
CA LEU A 121 2.02 -44.88 -36.83
C LEU A 121 3.44 -45.05 -37.35
N LEU A 122 4.45 -44.52 -36.63
CA LEU A 122 5.86 -44.69 -36.98
C LEU A 122 6.36 -46.09 -36.60
N ARG A 123 6.04 -46.57 -35.39
CA ARG A 123 6.36 -47.94 -34.95
C ARG A 123 5.80 -49.00 -35.91
N VAL A 124 4.52 -48.90 -36.28
CA VAL A 124 3.89 -49.87 -37.19
C VAL A 124 4.57 -49.89 -38.57
N GLN A 125 5.01 -48.75 -39.09
CA GLN A 125 5.76 -48.70 -40.36
C GLN A 125 7.14 -49.38 -40.24
N TYR A 126 7.81 -49.21 -39.10
CA TYR A 126 9.11 -49.83 -38.83
C TYR A 126 8.98 -51.36 -38.65
N GLU A 127 7.99 -51.81 -37.87
CA GLU A 127 7.68 -53.23 -37.65
C GLU A 127 7.22 -53.93 -38.95
N GLN A 128 6.53 -53.23 -39.86
CA GLN A 128 6.20 -53.71 -41.20
C GLN A 128 7.39 -53.67 -42.18
N GLY A 129 8.61 -53.46 -41.69
CA GLY A 129 9.86 -53.52 -42.47
C GLY A 129 9.98 -52.47 -43.56
N GLY A 130 9.19 -51.38 -43.49
CA GLY A 130 9.15 -50.34 -44.50
C GLY A 130 8.89 -50.88 -45.91
N GLN A 131 7.78 -51.61 -46.13
CA GLN A 131 7.36 -52.02 -47.47
C GLN A 131 7.25 -50.80 -48.39
N ASP A 132 8.30 -50.57 -49.18
CA ASP A 132 8.40 -49.41 -50.04
C ASP A 132 7.32 -49.48 -51.12
N ARG A 133 6.74 -48.33 -51.46
CA ARG A 133 5.76 -48.20 -52.53
C ARG A 133 6.32 -48.70 -53.85
N LEU A 134 7.63 -48.54 -54.07
CA LEU A 134 8.38 -49.11 -55.19
C LEU A 134 8.42 -50.64 -55.14
N ARG A 135 8.64 -51.24 -53.96
CA ARG A 135 8.70 -52.70 -53.80
C ARG A 135 7.35 -53.36 -54.11
N LEU A 136 6.24 -52.78 -53.65
CA LEU A 136 4.90 -53.29 -53.97
C LEU A 136 4.55 -53.15 -55.47
N LEU A 137 5.05 -52.11 -56.14
CA LEU A 137 4.94 -51.95 -57.60
C LEU A 137 5.79 -52.99 -58.36
N LEU A 138 6.95 -53.38 -57.82
CA LEU A 138 7.89 -54.33 -58.44
C LEU A 138 7.58 -55.80 -58.15
N GLU A 139 6.84 -56.12 -57.08
CA GLU A 139 6.47 -57.51 -56.72
C GLU A 139 5.36 -58.12 -57.61
N GLY A 140 4.87 -57.43 -58.64
CA GLY A 140 4.06 -58.01 -59.73
C GLY A 140 2.67 -58.54 -59.33
N LYS A 141 2.14 -58.12 -58.17
CA LYS A 141 0.83 -58.54 -57.66
C LYS A 141 -0.34 -57.95 -58.46
N ASP A 142 -1.49 -58.61 -58.38
CA ASP A 142 -2.75 -58.22 -59.03
C ASP A 142 -3.04 -56.70 -58.94
N LEU A 143 -3.35 -56.09 -60.09
CA LEU A 143 -3.64 -54.66 -60.22
C LEU A 143 -4.86 -54.21 -59.39
N ALA A 144 -5.90 -55.05 -59.22
CA ALA A 144 -7.08 -54.69 -58.44
C ALA A 144 -6.79 -54.64 -56.93
N THR A 145 -5.86 -55.46 -56.45
CA THR A 145 -5.33 -55.43 -55.10
C THR A 145 -4.33 -54.28 -54.90
N LEU A 146 -3.39 -54.12 -55.84
CA LEU A 146 -2.33 -53.10 -55.80
C LEU A 146 -2.90 -51.67 -55.80
N SER A 147 -3.84 -51.37 -56.70
CA SER A 147 -4.51 -50.06 -56.77
C SER A 147 -5.23 -49.69 -55.46
N ARG A 148 -5.87 -50.67 -54.81
CA ARG A 148 -6.54 -50.49 -53.51
C ARG A 148 -5.54 -50.21 -52.38
N GLN A 149 -4.42 -50.94 -52.35
CA GLN A 149 -3.34 -50.70 -51.39
C GLN A 149 -2.71 -49.30 -51.57
N LEU A 150 -2.47 -48.88 -52.81
CA LEU A 150 -1.97 -47.53 -53.12
C LEU A 150 -2.95 -46.43 -52.69
N ALA A 151 -4.26 -46.64 -52.86
CA ALA A 151 -5.28 -45.72 -52.38
C ALA A 151 -5.26 -45.59 -50.84
N TYR A 152 -5.25 -46.71 -50.11
CA TYR A 152 -5.16 -46.72 -48.64
C TYR A 152 -3.87 -46.05 -48.13
N TYR A 153 -2.73 -46.31 -48.75
CA TYR A 153 -1.47 -45.61 -48.45
C TYR A 153 -1.60 -44.09 -48.66
N GLY A 154 -2.30 -43.66 -49.72
CA GLY A 154 -2.62 -42.26 -49.99
C GLY A 154 -3.59 -41.61 -48.98
N TYR A 155 -4.40 -42.38 -48.26
CA TYR A 155 -5.16 -41.85 -47.10
C TYR A 155 -4.27 -41.73 -45.85
N VAL A 156 -3.46 -42.76 -45.54
CA VAL A 156 -2.56 -42.77 -44.37
C VAL A 156 -1.55 -41.62 -44.43
N GLN A 157 -0.97 -41.33 -45.61
CA GLN A 157 -0.01 -40.21 -45.73
C GLN A 157 -0.69 -38.83 -45.66
N ARG A 158 -1.97 -38.68 -46.05
CA ARG A 158 -2.74 -37.45 -45.83
C ARG A 158 -3.01 -37.22 -44.34
N ALA A 159 -3.52 -38.23 -43.63
CA ALA A 159 -3.73 -38.17 -42.18
C ALA A 159 -2.43 -37.85 -41.39
N ARG A 160 -1.28 -38.35 -41.86
CA ARG A 160 0.04 -38.01 -41.30
C ARG A 160 0.44 -36.55 -41.55
N ALA A 161 0.22 -36.03 -42.77
CA ALA A 161 0.47 -34.63 -43.09
C ALA A 161 -0.44 -33.69 -42.28
N GLU A 162 -1.72 -34.05 -42.13
CA GLU A 162 -2.71 -33.34 -41.29
C GLU A 162 -2.30 -33.34 -39.81
N SER A 163 -1.83 -34.49 -39.28
CA SER A 163 -1.32 -34.59 -37.91
C SER A 163 -0.06 -33.75 -37.70
N LEU A 164 0.89 -33.73 -38.64
CA LEU A 164 2.07 -32.86 -38.59
C LEU A 164 1.70 -31.37 -38.66
N ALA A 165 0.70 -31.00 -39.47
CA ALA A 165 0.19 -29.64 -39.55
C ALA A 165 -0.63 -29.22 -38.30
N ALA A 166 -1.28 -30.17 -37.61
CA ALA A 166 -1.92 -29.93 -36.33
C ALA A 166 -0.90 -29.74 -35.19
N LEU A 167 0.13 -30.59 -35.13
CA LEU A 167 1.23 -30.48 -34.16
C LEU A 167 1.99 -29.15 -34.28
N ARG A 168 2.24 -28.66 -35.50
CA ARG A 168 2.87 -27.34 -35.73
C ARG A 168 1.99 -26.19 -35.22
N ARG A 169 0.71 -26.16 -35.62
CA ARG A 169 -0.24 -25.13 -35.16
C ARG A 169 -0.42 -25.13 -33.64
N GLY A 170 -0.45 -26.31 -33.00
CA GLY A 170 -0.49 -26.41 -31.54
C GLY A 170 0.77 -25.86 -30.88
N ALA A 171 1.96 -26.10 -31.44
CA ALA A 171 3.20 -25.52 -30.93
C ALA A 171 3.25 -23.99 -31.08
N GLU A 172 2.75 -23.47 -32.21
CA GLU A 172 2.58 -22.02 -32.47
C GLU A 172 1.57 -21.39 -31.48
N GLU A 173 0.43 -22.05 -31.23
CA GLU A 173 -0.59 -21.63 -30.26
C GLU A 173 -0.03 -21.60 -28.83
N VAL A 174 0.68 -22.66 -28.40
CA VAL A 174 1.32 -22.69 -27.07
C VAL A 174 2.36 -21.59 -26.93
N ALA A 175 3.18 -21.34 -27.95
CA ALA A 175 4.17 -20.26 -27.93
C ALA A 175 3.52 -18.86 -27.83
N ALA A 176 2.39 -18.65 -28.49
CA ALA A 176 1.60 -17.42 -28.41
C ALA A 176 0.92 -17.24 -27.04
N LEU A 177 0.29 -18.29 -26.50
CA LEU A 177 -0.32 -18.29 -25.16
C LEU A 177 0.74 -18.04 -24.07
N GLU A 178 1.95 -18.55 -24.23
CA GLU A 178 3.07 -18.27 -23.32
C GLU A 178 3.64 -16.85 -23.48
N ALA A 179 3.54 -16.24 -24.65
CA ALA A 179 3.86 -14.82 -24.84
C ALA A 179 2.84 -13.93 -24.12
N GLU A 180 1.55 -14.13 -24.37
CA GLU A 180 0.47 -13.38 -23.69
C GLU A 180 0.57 -13.60 -22.16
N ALA A 181 0.81 -14.82 -21.68
CA ALA A 181 0.98 -15.09 -20.26
C ALA A 181 2.21 -14.38 -19.64
N ARG A 182 3.29 -14.13 -20.39
CA ARG A 182 4.42 -13.30 -19.93
C ARG A 182 4.01 -11.83 -19.81
N GLU A 183 3.28 -11.30 -20.78
CA GLU A 183 2.77 -9.92 -20.77
C GLU A 183 1.78 -9.68 -19.62
N LYS A 184 0.80 -10.58 -19.40
CA LYS A 184 -0.14 -10.48 -18.27
C LYS A 184 0.59 -10.53 -16.92
N ARG A 185 1.65 -11.35 -16.78
CA ARG A 185 2.48 -11.38 -15.56
C ARG A 185 3.23 -10.07 -15.33
N ALA A 186 3.75 -9.44 -16.39
CA ALA A 186 4.37 -8.12 -16.29
C ALA A 186 3.36 -7.04 -15.86
N ALA A 187 2.16 -7.04 -16.45
CA ALA A 187 1.08 -6.12 -16.07
C ALA A 187 0.62 -6.31 -14.61
N ILE A 188 0.57 -7.55 -14.10
CA ILE A 188 0.29 -7.83 -12.68
C ILE A 188 1.40 -7.27 -11.78
N ALA A 189 2.68 -7.41 -12.15
CA ALA A 189 3.80 -6.86 -11.38
C ALA A 189 3.80 -5.32 -11.37
N GLU A 190 3.46 -4.68 -12.50
CA GLU A 190 3.29 -3.22 -12.57
C GLU A 190 2.11 -2.73 -11.73
N ASN A 191 0.95 -3.41 -11.80
CA ASN A 191 -0.21 -3.12 -10.96
C ASN A 191 0.13 -3.24 -9.46
N GLN A 192 0.86 -4.30 -9.05
CA GLN A 192 1.34 -4.45 -7.66
C GLN A 192 2.29 -3.33 -7.25
N ALA A 193 3.20 -2.89 -8.13
CA ALA A 193 4.08 -1.76 -7.88
C ALA A 193 3.31 -0.43 -7.75
N ALA A 194 2.27 -0.21 -8.55
CA ALA A 194 1.37 0.93 -8.42
C ALA A 194 0.58 0.88 -7.10
N GLN A 195 0.04 -0.29 -6.73
CA GLN A 195 -0.68 -0.50 -5.46
C GLN A 195 0.21 -0.21 -4.25
N ALA A 196 1.47 -0.64 -4.28
CA ALA A 196 2.45 -0.34 -3.23
C ALA A 196 2.76 1.17 -3.11
N ARG A 197 2.93 1.87 -4.24
CA ARG A 197 3.16 3.34 -4.26
C ARG A 197 1.98 4.10 -3.67
N GLU A 198 0.75 3.77 -4.10
CA GLU A 198 -0.44 4.47 -3.63
C GLU A 198 -0.78 4.14 -2.17
N SER A 199 -0.44 2.94 -1.70
CA SER A 199 -0.53 2.58 -0.27
C SER A 199 0.44 3.42 0.59
N GLN A 200 1.69 3.62 0.13
CA GLN A 200 2.64 4.50 0.82
C GLN A 200 2.22 5.98 0.80
N ARG A 201 1.56 6.43 -0.28
CA ARG A 201 0.97 7.77 -0.37
C ARG A 201 -0.17 7.94 0.62
N LEU A 202 -1.09 6.97 0.69
CA LEU A 202 -2.22 6.97 1.60
C LEU A 202 -1.79 7.03 3.08
N GLU A 203 -0.77 6.28 3.48
CA GLU A 203 -0.25 6.35 4.86
C GLU A 203 0.40 7.71 5.17
N LYS A 204 1.19 8.28 4.25
CA LYS A 204 1.76 9.63 4.43
C LYS A 204 0.68 10.71 4.59
N GLU A 205 -0.40 10.64 3.81
CA GLU A 205 -1.56 11.53 3.97
C GLU A 205 -2.25 11.34 5.33
N ARG A 206 -2.43 10.08 5.77
CA ARG A 206 -3.00 9.76 7.10
C ARG A 206 -2.14 10.32 8.24
N GLU A 207 -0.83 10.16 8.18
CA GLU A 207 0.13 10.71 9.15
C GLU A 207 0.11 12.25 9.15
N ALA A 208 0.16 12.87 7.97
CA ALA A 208 0.10 14.33 7.81
C ALA A 208 -1.19 14.89 8.43
N ARG A 209 -2.35 14.33 8.08
CA ARG A 209 -3.68 14.68 8.62
C ARG A 209 -3.74 14.52 10.15
N ALA A 210 -3.26 13.39 10.68
CA ALA A 210 -3.22 13.16 12.13
C ALA A 210 -2.32 14.17 12.87
N SER A 211 -1.16 14.52 12.28
CA SER A 211 -0.25 15.51 12.85
C SER A 211 -0.84 16.92 12.88
N ALA A 212 -1.56 17.31 11.81
CA ALA A 212 -2.21 18.61 11.68
C ALA A 212 -3.38 18.76 12.68
N LEU A 213 -4.26 17.74 12.76
CA LEU A 213 -5.35 17.69 13.73
C LEU A 213 -4.86 17.80 15.18
N LYS A 214 -3.80 17.05 15.53
CA LYS A 214 -3.18 17.08 16.87
C LYS A 214 -2.58 18.45 17.21
N ARG A 215 -1.95 19.11 16.23
CA ARG A 215 -1.37 20.45 16.38
C ARG A 215 -2.44 21.51 16.64
N LEU A 216 -3.48 21.53 15.78
CA LEU A 216 -4.61 22.46 15.85
C LEU A 216 -5.38 22.32 17.17
N ALA A 217 -5.76 21.09 17.54
CA ALA A 217 -6.43 20.81 18.81
C ALA A 217 -5.57 21.25 20.01
N GLY A 218 -4.26 21.01 19.94
CA GLY A 218 -3.31 21.44 20.97
C GLY A 218 -3.16 22.96 21.11
N GLN A 219 -3.25 23.72 20.01
CA GLN A 219 -3.25 25.20 20.04
C GLN A 219 -4.55 25.73 20.65
N VAL A 220 -5.71 25.36 20.10
CA VAL A 220 -7.02 25.83 20.57
C VAL A 220 -7.24 25.48 22.06
N ALA A 221 -6.82 24.29 22.50
CA ALA A 221 -6.92 23.86 23.89
C ALA A 221 -5.90 24.52 24.83
N ARG A 222 -4.90 25.27 24.34
CA ARG A 222 -4.05 26.13 25.17
C ARG A 222 -4.67 27.53 25.29
N SER A 223 -4.94 28.20 24.17
CA SER A 223 -5.48 29.57 24.16
C SER A 223 -6.77 29.70 25.00
N LYS A 224 -7.70 28.73 24.88
CA LYS A 224 -8.93 28.72 25.70
C LYS A 224 -8.69 28.55 27.21
N ARG A 225 -7.63 27.84 27.62
CA ARG A 225 -7.27 27.67 29.05
C ARG A 225 -6.54 28.89 29.61
N GLU A 226 -5.79 29.61 28.78
CA GLU A 226 -5.07 30.82 29.20
C GLU A 226 -6.02 32.01 29.35
N ILE A 227 -6.88 32.28 28.37
CA ILE A 227 -7.95 33.28 28.47
C ILE A 227 -8.89 32.96 29.65
N GLY A 228 -9.26 31.68 29.83
CA GLY A 228 -10.09 31.23 30.94
C GLY A 228 -9.42 31.29 32.33
N ARG A 229 -8.11 31.53 32.41
CA ARG A 229 -7.42 31.95 33.64
C ARG A 229 -7.48 33.46 33.79
N LEU A 230 -7.00 34.20 32.80
CA LEU A 230 -6.83 35.65 32.90
C LEU A 230 -8.15 36.39 33.17
N LYS A 231 -9.29 35.94 32.62
CA LYS A 231 -10.60 36.51 32.94
C LYS A 231 -11.01 36.27 34.41
N LYS A 232 -10.64 35.15 35.01
CA LYS A 232 -10.83 34.89 36.46
C LYS A 232 -9.84 35.64 37.35
N ASP A 233 -8.72 36.09 36.78
CA ASP A 233 -7.78 36.97 37.46
C ASP A 233 -8.28 38.42 37.41
N GLU A 234 -8.85 38.85 36.27
CA GLU A 234 -9.52 40.15 36.09
C GLU A 234 -10.76 40.29 36.98
N GLU A 235 -11.63 39.28 37.01
CA GLU A 235 -12.81 39.24 37.89
C GLU A 235 -12.45 39.40 39.37
N ARG A 236 -11.24 38.99 39.78
CA ARG A 236 -10.77 39.09 41.17
C ARG A 236 -10.09 40.42 41.46
N LEU A 237 -9.25 40.90 40.53
CA LEU A 237 -8.62 42.22 40.64
C LEU A 237 -9.64 43.36 40.56
N THR A 238 -10.69 43.23 39.75
CA THR A 238 -11.76 44.24 39.67
C THR A 238 -12.48 44.39 41.01
N ARG A 239 -12.90 43.27 41.62
CA ARG A 239 -13.54 43.28 42.96
C ARG A 239 -12.62 43.83 44.04
N LEU A 240 -11.33 43.49 44.00
CA LEU A 240 -10.33 44.01 44.95
C LEU A 240 -10.04 45.51 44.81
N VAL A 241 -10.39 46.12 43.67
CA VAL A 241 -10.30 47.58 43.44
C VAL A 241 -11.64 48.27 43.71
N GLU A 242 -12.76 47.58 43.57
CA GLU A 242 -14.10 48.05 43.98
C GLU A 242 -14.35 47.97 45.50
N GLU A 243 -13.52 47.24 46.26
CA GLU A 243 -13.53 47.16 47.74
C GLU A 243 -12.61 48.19 48.44
N ILE A 244 -12.04 49.17 47.72
CA ILE A 244 -11.08 50.19 48.22
C ILE A 244 -11.71 51.60 48.20
#